data_AF-A0A3L8B8Q8-F1
#
_entry.id   AF-A0A3L8B8Q8-F1
#
_cell.length_a   1.000
_cell.length_b   1.000
_cell.length_c   1.000
_cell.angle_alpha   90.00
_cell.angle_beta   90.00
_cell.angle_gamma   90.00
#
_symmetry.space_group_name_H-M   'P 1'
#
loop_
_entity.id
_entity.type
_entity.pdbx_description
1 polymer ?
#
loop_
_entity_poly.entity_id
_entity_poly.type
_entity_poly.pdbx_seq_one_letter_code
_entity_poly.pdbx_strand_id
1 'polypeptide(L)'
;MDFRIGSVSFSSVKIPLLWGKKAILSHSDGTFSVVDLSGDKAVPQIVGDEPWNEIEYSEKEDGFVIYENDVQAYFYSPPRKIFRDLTGKLPECELGKDFTRIGTNKISGGMVSGFGVGIGVSENGFFMGGPVPEGLASLKL
;
A
#
# COMPACT_ATOMS: atom_id res chain seq x y z
N MET A 1 12.11 1.45 -8.07
CA MET A 1 12.00 2.91 -7.87
C MET A 1 12.71 3.23 -6.58
N ASP A 2 13.45 4.33 -6.54
CA ASP A 2 14.21 4.71 -5.36
C ASP A 2 13.81 6.14 -4.95
N PHE A 3 13.51 6.33 -3.67
CA PHE A 3 13.12 7.64 -3.11
C PHE A 3 13.29 7.65 -1.59
N ARG A 4 13.20 8.84 -1.00
CA ARG A 4 13.35 9.04 0.44
C ARG A 4 12.15 9.78 1.02
N ILE A 5 11.68 9.34 2.18
CA ILE A 5 10.66 10.04 2.98
C ILE A 5 11.18 10.18 4.41
N GLY A 6 11.43 11.42 4.84
CA GLY A 6 12.04 11.69 6.14
C GLY A 6 13.41 11.01 6.27
N SER A 7 13.54 10.14 7.28
CA SER A 7 14.74 9.33 7.52
C SER A 7 14.77 7.99 6.77
N VAL A 8 13.68 7.60 6.09
CA VAL A 8 13.54 6.29 5.43
C VAL A 8 13.90 6.37 3.96
N SER A 9 14.77 5.48 3.52
CA SER A 9 15.08 5.27 2.11
C SER A 9 14.38 4.02 1.59
N PHE A 10 13.65 4.17 0.49
CA PHE A 10 13.06 3.07 -0.27
C PHE A 10 13.90 2.83 -1.50
N SER A 11 14.40 1.61 -1.66
CA SER A 11 15.31 1.23 -2.75
C SER A 11 14.74 0.06 -3.53
N SER A 12 14.76 0.17 -4.87
CA SER A 12 14.32 -0.84 -5.82
C SER A 12 12.88 -1.33 -5.60
N VAL A 13 12.00 -0.48 -5.06
CA VAL A 13 10.60 -0.83 -4.79
C VAL A 13 9.74 -0.79 -6.06
N LYS A 14 8.66 -1.57 -6.05
CA LYS A 14 7.57 -1.53 -7.06
C LYS A 14 6.26 -1.10 -6.39
N ILE A 15 5.33 -0.52 -7.15
CA ILE A 15 4.00 -0.15 -6.65
C ILE A 15 2.97 -1.12 -7.25
N PRO A 16 2.78 -2.33 -6.69
CA PRO A 16 1.78 -3.27 -7.18
C PRO A 16 0.36 -2.76 -7.02
N LEU A 17 0.08 -1.99 -5.96
CA LEU A 17 -1.26 -1.58 -5.59
C LEU A 17 -1.27 -0.13 -5.10
N LEU A 18 -2.17 0.68 -5.67
CA LEU A 18 -2.63 1.93 -5.09
C LEU A 18 -4.01 1.67 -4.49
N TRP A 19 -4.13 1.72 -3.16
CA TRP A 19 -5.35 1.37 -2.44
C TRP A 19 -5.94 2.62 -1.77
N GLY A 20 -6.98 3.18 -2.38
CA GLY A 20 -7.45 4.52 -2.09
C GLY A 20 -6.34 5.54 -2.33
N LYS A 21 -5.96 6.26 -1.28
CA LYS A 21 -4.83 7.21 -1.30
C LYS A 21 -3.53 6.61 -0.74
N LYS A 22 -3.46 5.29 -0.57
CA LYS A 22 -2.28 4.60 -0.02
C LYS A 22 -1.53 3.87 -1.11
N ALA A 23 -0.25 4.18 -1.29
CA ALA A 23 0.61 3.41 -2.18
C ALA A 23 1.20 2.22 -1.41
N ILE A 24 0.91 1.02 -1.89
CA ILE A 24 1.48 -0.21 -1.39
C ILE A 24 2.72 -0.51 -2.21
N LEU A 25 3.86 -0.54 -1.55
CA LEU A 25 5.18 -0.74 -2.12
C LEU A 25 5.62 -2.18 -1.85
N SER A 26 6.09 -2.88 -2.87
CA SER A 26 6.70 -4.20 -2.74
C SER A 26 8.21 -4.08 -2.79
N HIS A 27 8.87 -4.70 -1.82
CA HIS A 27 10.32 -4.83 -1.73
C HIS A 27 10.80 -6.12 -2.39
N SER A 28 12.09 -6.18 -2.72
CA SER A 28 12.71 -7.35 -3.35
C SER A 28 12.75 -8.59 -2.47
N ASP A 29 12.75 -8.41 -1.15
CA ASP A 29 12.68 -9.49 -0.15
C ASP A 29 11.25 -10.04 0.06
N GLY A 30 10.26 -9.42 -0.59
CA GLY A 30 8.86 -9.83 -0.53
C GLY A 30 8.04 -9.17 0.58
N THR A 31 8.65 -8.30 1.37
CA THR A 31 7.95 -7.44 2.34
C THR A 31 7.22 -6.28 1.64
N PHE A 32 6.29 -5.63 2.35
CA PHE A 32 5.59 -4.46 1.86
C PHE A 32 5.81 -3.22 2.70
N SER A 33 5.55 -2.08 2.09
CA SER A 33 5.43 -0.81 2.79
C SER A 33 4.19 -0.08 2.33
N VAL A 34 3.66 0.75 3.20
CA VAL A 34 2.48 1.56 2.94
C VAL A 34 2.86 3.00 3.12
N VAL A 35 2.62 3.80 2.09
CA VAL A 35 2.80 5.25 2.13
C VAL A 35 1.45 5.89 1.91
N ASP A 36 1.01 6.69 2.87
CA ASP A 36 -0.18 7.52 2.72
C ASP A 36 0.12 8.76 1.89
N LEU A 37 -0.75 9.01 0.92
CA LEU A 37 -0.68 10.13 -0.02
C LEU A 37 -1.89 11.05 0.13
N SER A 38 -2.61 10.95 1.25
CA SER A 38 -3.86 11.68 1.46
C SER A 38 -3.71 13.18 1.69
N GLY A 39 -2.58 13.59 2.27
CA GLY A 39 -2.24 14.99 2.57
C GLY A 39 -1.23 15.60 1.60
N ASP A 40 -0.71 16.78 1.96
CA ASP A 40 0.22 17.55 1.12
C ASP A 40 1.61 16.90 0.97
N LYS A 41 1.93 15.95 1.85
CA LYS A 41 3.18 15.20 1.84
C LYS A 41 2.88 13.72 1.98
N ALA A 42 3.69 12.90 1.30
CA ALA A 42 3.68 11.47 1.48
C ALA A 42 4.22 11.10 2.87
N VAL A 43 3.54 10.22 3.59
CA VAL A 43 3.87 9.79 4.95
C VAL A 43 3.97 8.27 5.02
N PRO A 44 5.07 7.69 5.55
CA PRO A 44 5.17 6.25 5.72
C PRO A 44 4.27 5.80 6.88
N GLN A 45 3.55 4.70 6.67
CA GLN A 45 2.70 4.05 7.67
C GLN A 45 3.19 2.66 8.03
N ILE A 46 3.62 1.89 7.02
CA ILE A 46 4.28 0.59 7.20
C ILE A 46 5.60 0.64 6.45
N VAL A 47 6.69 0.17 7.06
CA VAL A 47 8.02 0.07 6.45
C VAL A 47 8.54 -1.35 6.66
N GLY A 48 8.76 -2.09 5.58
CA GLY A 48 9.22 -3.49 5.61
C GLY A 48 8.37 -4.39 6.50
N ASP A 49 7.05 -4.39 6.30
CA ASP A 49 6.05 -5.13 7.08
C ASP A 49 5.86 -4.72 8.55
N GLU A 50 6.59 -3.70 9.03
CA GLU A 50 6.47 -3.18 10.39
C GLU A 50 5.78 -1.79 10.41
N PRO A 51 4.96 -1.47 11.42
CA PRO A 51 4.41 -0.13 11.60
C PRO A 51 5.51 0.94 11.73
N TRP A 52 5.29 2.10 11.12
CA TRP A 52 6.20 3.23 11.27
C TRP A 52 6.15 3.77 12.71
N ASN A 53 7.29 4.19 13.26
CA ASN A 53 7.40 4.58 14.66
C ASN A 53 6.67 5.90 15.01
N GLU A 54 6.28 6.68 14.00
CA GLU A 54 5.58 7.97 14.16
C GLU A 54 4.06 7.87 13.91
N ILE A 55 3.51 6.66 13.78
CA ILE A 55 2.06 6.45 13.60
C ILE A 55 1.44 5.77 14.82
N GLU A 56 0.13 5.96 14.98
CA GLU A 56 -0.65 5.24 15.98
C GLU A 56 -1.12 3.89 15.40
N TYR A 57 -0.87 2.81 16.16
CA TYR A 57 -1.29 1.47 15.80
C TYR A 57 -1.59 0.60 17.02
N SER A 58 -2.29 -0.50 16.81
CA SER A 58 -2.46 -1.56 17.79
C SER A 58 -2.18 -2.92 17.18
N GLU A 59 -1.44 -3.75 17.89
CA GLU A 59 -1.12 -5.12 17.47
C GLU A 59 -2.33 -6.06 17.61
N LYS A 60 -2.40 -7.05 16.72
CA LYS A 60 -3.34 -8.17 16.68
C LYS A 60 -2.57 -9.45 16.41
N GLU A 61 -3.23 -10.59 16.62
CA GLU A 61 -2.62 -11.92 16.47
C GLU A 61 -1.95 -12.11 15.09
N ASP A 62 -2.56 -11.60 14.02
CA ASP A 62 -2.07 -11.76 12.65
C ASP A 62 -1.74 -10.45 11.93
N GLY A 63 -1.55 -9.33 12.66
CA GLY A 63 -1.20 -8.06 12.04
C GLY A 63 -1.41 -6.82 12.91
N PHE A 64 -1.67 -5.69 12.25
CA PHE A 64 -1.75 -4.37 12.88
C PHE A 64 -3.01 -3.64 12.45
N VAL A 65 -3.67 -2.98 13.40
CA VAL A 65 -4.69 -1.97 13.11
C VAL A 65 -4.01 -0.60 13.15
N ILE A 66 -4.08 0.14 12.05
CA ILE A 66 -3.50 1.47 11.89
C ILE A 66 -4.59 2.53 12.08
N TYR A 67 -4.28 3.57 12.83
CA TYR A 67 -5.20 4.66 13.16
C TYR A 67 -4.86 5.92 12.35
N GLU A 68 -5.90 6.64 11.93
CA GLU A 68 -5.79 7.95 11.30
C GLU A 68 -6.80 8.88 11.96
N ASN A 69 -6.31 9.99 12.55
CA ASN A 69 -7.14 10.93 13.31
C ASN A 69 -8.00 10.24 14.39
N ASP A 70 -7.36 9.40 15.22
CA ASP A 70 -8.00 8.63 16.30
C ASP A 70 -9.07 7.61 15.84
N VAL A 71 -9.16 7.31 14.53
CA VAL A 71 -10.10 6.35 13.96
C VAL A 71 -9.35 5.16 13.36
N GLN A 72 -9.87 3.95 13.57
CA GLN A 72 -9.35 2.74 12.91
C GLN A 72 -9.49 2.88 11.40
N ALA A 73 -8.37 3.07 10.70
CA ALA A 73 -8.35 3.29 9.27
C ALA A 73 -8.33 1.96 8.51
N TYR A 74 -7.33 1.13 8.80
CA TYR A 74 -7.19 -0.16 8.16
C TYR A 74 -6.46 -1.18 9.02
N PHE A 75 -6.65 -2.44 8.68
CA PHE A 75 -5.90 -3.57 9.19
C PHE A 75 -4.93 -4.07 8.12
N TYR A 76 -3.68 -4.33 8.51
CA TYR A 76 -2.67 -4.99 7.67
C TYR A 76 -2.20 -6.29 8.32
N SER A 77 -2.28 -7.39 7.59
CA SER A 77 -1.70 -8.67 7.98
C SER A 77 -0.48 -8.99 7.11
N PRO A 78 0.75 -8.82 7.62
CA PRO A 78 1.95 -9.21 6.87
C PRO A 78 2.00 -10.70 6.48
N PRO A 79 1.69 -11.66 7.37
CA PRO A 79 1.75 -13.09 7.02
C PRO A 79 0.81 -13.46 5.88
N ARG A 80 -0.34 -12.78 5.79
CA ARG A 80 -1.36 -13.04 4.77
C ARG A 80 -1.30 -12.07 3.60
N LYS A 81 -0.53 -10.98 3.72
CA LYS A 81 -0.46 -9.86 2.76
C LYS A 81 -1.83 -9.27 2.47
N ILE A 82 -2.67 -9.16 3.52
CA ILE A 82 -4.04 -8.66 3.46
C ILE A 82 -4.10 -7.23 3.96
N PHE A 83 -4.73 -6.37 3.17
CA PHE A 83 -5.10 -5.00 3.49
C PHE A 83 -6.62 -4.93 3.59
N ARG A 84 -7.14 -4.65 4.78
CA ARG A 84 -8.58 -4.55 5.04
C ARG A 84 -8.92 -3.15 5.51
N ASP A 85 -9.80 -2.48 4.78
CA ASP A 85 -10.30 -1.18 5.20
C ASP A 85 -11.29 -1.36 6.34
N LEU A 86 -11.11 -0.59 7.40
CA LEU A 86 -11.97 -0.61 8.58
C LEU A 86 -13.00 0.53 8.53
N THR A 87 -12.89 1.43 7.55
CA THR A 87 -13.86 2.51 7.32
C THR A 87 -15.06 2.07 6.47
N GLY A 88 -14.95 0.95 5.74
CA GLY A 88 -16.01 0.38 4.89
C GLY A 88 -16.14 1.00 3.50
N LYS A 89 -15.17 1.81 3.08
CA LYS A 89 -15.12 2.53 1.80
C LYS A 89 -14.36 1.78 0.71
N LEU A 90 -13.38 0.96 1.08
CA LEU A 90 -12.53 0.24 0.12
C LEU A 90 -12.68 -1.28 0.26
N PRO A 91 -12.61 -2.03 -0.85
CA PRO A 91 -12.60 -3.49 -0.79
C PRO A 91 -11.29 -4.00 -0.16
N GLU A 92 -11.40 -5.11 0.57
CA GLU A 92 -10.23 -5.86 1.06
C GLU A 92 -9.34 -6.29 -0.11
N CYS A 93 -8.04 -6.15 0.03
CA CYS A 93 -7.06 -6.56 -0.96
C CYS A 93 -6.09 -7.59 -0.39
N GLU A 94 -5.66 -8.55 -1.22
CA GLU A 94 -4.64 -9.54 -0.88
C GLU A 94 -3.60 -9.61 -1.99
N LEU A 95 -2.32 -9.47 -1.63
CA LEU A 95 -1.20 -9.51 -2.56
C LEU A 95 -0.47 -10.85 -2.47
N GLY A 96 -0.92 -11.81 -3.29
CA GLY A 96 -0.24 -13.08 -3.46
C GLY A 96 0.98 -12.98 -4.37
N LYS A 97 1.81 -14.03 -4.39
CA LYS A 97 2.98 -14.13 -5.30
C LYS A 97 2.57 -14.04 -6.77
N ASP A 98 1.48 -14.73 -7.13
CA ASP A 98 1.04 -14.90 -8.51
C ASP A 98 -0.37 -14.32 -8.77
N PHE A 99 -0.94 -13.62 -7.79
CA PHE A 99 -2.27 -13.04 -7.89
C PHE A 99 -2.43 -11.80 -7.04
N THR A 100 -3.42 -10.97 -7.39
CA THR A 100 -3.96 -9.93 -6.53
C THR A 100 -5.46 -10.14 -6.40
N ARG A 101 -5.97 -10.25 -5.17
CA ARG A 101 -7.41 -10.33 -4.89
C ARG A 101 -7.91 -8.95 -4.46
N ILE A 102 -9.05 -8.53 -4.98
CA ILE A 102 -9.74 -7.28 -4.66
C ILE A 102 -11.20 -7.62 -4.39
N GLY A 103 -11.60 -7.60 -3.12
CA GLY A 103 -12.88 -8.14 -2.67
C GLY A 103 -13.03 -9.60 -3.06
N THR A 104 -14.00 -9.88 -3.94
CA THR A 104 -14.28 -11.20 -4.51
C THR A 104 -13.58 -11.46 -5.85
N ASN A 105 -12.98 -10.44 -6.47
CA ASN A 105 -12.29 -10.58 -7.75
C ASN A 105 -10.85 -11.05 -7.54
N LYS A 106 -10.43 -12.08 -8.28
CA LYS A 106 -9.03 -12.55 -8.29
C LYS A 106 -8.41 -12.28 -9.65
N ILE A 107 -7.34 -11.48 -9.67
CA ILE A 107 -6.57 -11.15 -10.86
C ILE A 107 -5.30 -12.01 -10.84
N SER A 108 -5.14 -12.85 -11.85
CA SER A 108 -3.97 -13.73 -12.03
C SER A 108 -3.45 -13.61 -13.46
N GLY A 109 -2.13 -13.61 -13.64
CA GLY A 109 -1.51 -13.66 -14.97
C GLY A 109 -1.33 -12.33 -15.71
N GLY A 110 -1.40 -11.18 -15.03
CA GLY A 110 -1.19 -9.87 -15.64
C GLY A 110 0.23 -9.36 -15.46
N MET A 111 1.08 -9.50 -16.48
CA MET A 111 2.35 -8.76 -16.57
C MET A 111 2.00 -7.31 -16.94
N VAL A 112 1.79 -6.44 -15.95
CA VAL A 112 1.67 -4.99 -16.19
C VAL A 112 3.09 -4.46 -16.43
N SER A 113 3.47 -4.27 -17.69
CA SER A 113 4.70 -3.61 -18.08
C SER A 113 4.42 -2.13 -18.39
N GLY A 114 4.98 -1.21 -17.60
CA GLY A 114 4.74 0.23 -17.75
C GLY A 114 5.15 1.05 -16.52
N PHE A 115 5.13 2.37 -16.66
CA PHE A 115 5.57 3.33 -15.63
C PHE A 115 4.42 3.75 -14.72
N GLY A 116 4.27 3.08 -13.58
CA GLY A 116 3.72 3.73 -12.41
C GLY A 116 3.12 2.83 -11.35
N VAL A 117 1.91 2.34 -11.60
CA VAL A 117 1.10 1.55 -10.66
C VAL A 117 0.59 0.31 -11.36
N GLY A 118 0.73 -0.85 -10.70
CA GLY A 118 0.18 -2.12 -11.19
C GLY A 118 -1.35 -2.07 -11.25
N ILE A 119 -1.99 -1.99 -10.08
CA ILE A 119 -3.44 -1.92 -9.92
C ILE A 119 -3.79 -0.72 -9.03
N GLY A 120 -4.79 0.07 -9.41
CA GLY A 120 -5.40 1.06 -8.52
C GLY A 120 -6.78 0.63 -8.08
N VAL A 121 -7.11 0.86 -6.81
CA VAL A 121 -8.38 0.51 -6.17
C VAL A 121 -8.90 1.77 -5.48
N SER A 122 -10.17 2.09 -5.71
CA SER A 122 -10.85 3.25 -5.14
C SER A 122 -12.29 2.91 -4.80
N GLU A 123 -12.99 3.85 -4.16
CA GLU A 123 -14.43 3.76 -3.89
C GLU A 123 -15.27 3.57 -5.17
N ASN A 124 -14.77 4.06 -6.31
CA ASN A 124 -15.46 4.00 -7.60
C ASN A 124 -15.11 2.76 -8.44
N GLY A 125 -14.26 1.87 -7.93
CA GLY A 125 -13.79 0.68 -8.64
C GLY A 125 -12.27 0.60 -8.75
N PHE A 126 -11.78 -0.29 -9.62
CA PHE A 126 -10.35 -0.54 -9.82
C PHE A 126 -9.91 -0.38 -11.28
N PHE A 127 -8.63 -0.10 -11.49
CA PHE A 127 -8.01 0.08 -12.79
C PHE A 127 -6.63 -0.58 -12.84
N MET A 128 -6.09 -0.82 -14.04
CA MET A 128 -4.77 -1.42 -14.24
C MET A 128 -3.88 -0.47 -15.04
N GLY A 129 -2.58 -0.40 -14.69
CA GLY A 129 -1.57 0.32 -15.47
C GLY A 129 -1.73 1.85 -15.43
N GLY A 130 -1.63 2.44 -14.24
CA GLY A 130 -1.74 3.89 -14.05
C GLY A 130 -0.39 4.61 -13.87
N PRO A 131 -0.37 5.94 -13.99
CA PRO A 131 0.81 6.74 -13.65
C PRO A 131 1.14 6.63 -12.14
N VAL A 132 2.39 6.90 -11.78
CA VAL A 132 2.78 7.08 -10.37
C VAL A 132 1.95 8.23 -9.78
N PRO A 133 1.34 8.09 -8.60
CA PRO A 133 0.64 9.18 -7.94
C PRO A 133 1.56 10.38 -7.72
N GLU A 134 1.03 11.59 -7.87
CA GLU A 134 1.80 12.85 -7.75
C GLU A 134 2.57 12.96 -6.42
N GLY A 135 1.96 12.52 -5.31
CA GLY A 135 2.60 12.50 -3.99
C GLY A 135 3.87 11.65 -3.93
N LEU A 136 3.99 10.60 -4.74
CA LEU A 136 5.24 9.83 -4.89
C LEU A 136 6.13 10.37 -6.02
N ALA A 137 5.55 10.85 -7.12
CA ALA A 137 6.30 11.34 -8.27
C ALA A 137 7.13 12.59 -7.95
N SER A 138 6.69 13.38 -6.97
CA SER A 138 7.42 14.54 -6.44
C SER A 138 8.60 14.17 -5.55
N LEU A 139 8.64 12.95 -5.00
CA LEU A 139 9.72 12.45 -4.18
C LEU A 139 10.84 11.92 -5.08
N LYS A 140 12.00 12.56 -5.01
CA LYS A 140 13.23 12.09 -5.66
C LYS A 140 14.34 12.02 -4.61
N LEU A 141 15.26 11.06 -4.79
CA LEU A 141 16.47 10.93 -3.96
C LEU A 141 17.32 12.19 -3.99
#